data_AF-A0A5N6GIW0-F1
#
_entry.id   AF-A0A5N6GIW0-F1
#
_cell.length_a   1.000
_cell.length_b   1.000
_cell.length_c   1.000
_cell.angle_alpha   90.00
_cell.angle_beta   90.00
_cell.angle_gamma   90.00
#
_symmetry.space_group_name_H-M   'P 1'
#
loop_
_entity.id
_entity.type
_entity.pdbx_description
1 polymer ?
#
loop_
_entity_poly.entity_id
_entity_poly.type
_entity_poly.pdbx_seq_one_letter_code
_entity_poly.pdbx_strand_id
1 'polypeptide(L)'
;MTDENAEGCIACGWTSKQQRQCCSSSHVKLIYGAHNRGVWSIGSDLVLKKRPDEGPKIEVQTLNQLTAHKDIPVPKVLYKWRVDGQTLDEAWPSLSASQKAHIADEVAEIRNQLKYITSPSIQSVDQGPCPFHSDIELWNAIALTLHDPPGKQFPLDVLENLKKRFPPCEPYVLTHCDLNLGNVIVKDGKLYVSASWGLTEMDAEWKALLRERLDVHGDAMEFLTYLCHLRQYPDLDDKGRGILEKLSLD
;
A
#
# COMPACT_ATOMS: atom_id res chain seq x y z
N MET A 1 9.68 6.32 48.31
CA MET A 1 9.18 5.19 47.49
C MET A 1 8.14 5.78 46.57
N THR A 2 8.53 6.09 45.34
CA THR A 2 7.65 6.74 44.35
C THR A 2 7.90 6.04 43.02
N ASP A 3 6.85 5.32 42.59
CA ASP A 3 6.61 4.71 41.28
C ASP A 3 7.79 4.07 40.54
N GLU A 4 8.07 2.80 40.88
CA GLU A 4 8.72 1.85 39.98
C GLU A 4 7.71 1.18 39.02
N ASN A 5 6.66 1.88 38.58
CA ASN A 5 5.99 1.53 37.33
C ASN A 5 6.87 2.01 36.17
N ALA A 6 8.06 1.42 36.08
CA ALA A 6 8.98 1.62 34.98
C ALA A 6 8.36 0.92 33.76
N GLU A 7 7.70 1.70 32.91
CA GLU A 7 7.20 1.27 31.60
C GLU A 7 8.30 0.50 30.87
N GLY A 8 8.19 -0.83 30.87
CA GLY A 8 9.07 -1.69 30.12
C GLY A 8 8.82 -1.52 28.63
N CYS A 9 9.83 -1.77 27.82
CA CYS A 9 9.67 -1.77 26.37
C CYS A 9 8.69 -2.87 25.96
N ILE A 10 7.51 -2.49 25.46
CA ILE A 10 6.46 -3.42 25.01
C ILE A 10 6.99 -4.38 23.93
N ALA A 11 7.93 -3.92 23.09
CA ALA A 11 8.44 -4.70 21.97
C ALA A 11 9.40 -5.84 22.38
N CYS A 12 10.18 -5.67 23.46
CA CYS A 12 11.17 -6.67 23.90
C CYS A 12 11.00 -7.15 25.35
N GLY A 13 10.05 -6.59 26.09
CA GLY A 13 9.75 -6.92 27.49
C GLY A 13 10.78 -6.41 28.49
N TRP A 14 11.76 -5.60 28.06
CA TRP A 14 12.83 -5.12 28.94
C TRP A 14 12.36 -3.99 29.84
N THR A 15 12.65 -4.13 31.12
CA THR A 15 12.50 -3.03 32.09
C THR A 15 13.58 -1.97 31.88
N SER A 16 13.31 -0.73 32.29
CA SER A 16 14.32 0.35 32.22
C SER A 16 15.58 0.01 33.04
N LYS A 17 15.44 -0.79 34.10
CA LYS A 17 16.59 -1.28 34.90
C LYS A 17 17.48 -2.23 34.08
N GLN A 18 16.88 -3.21 33.40
CA GLN A 18 17.63 -4.13 32.52
C GLN A 18 18.31 -3.37 31.38
N GLN A 19 17.64 -2.37 30.80
CA GLN A 19 18.22 -1.56 29.73
C GLN A 19 19.44 -0.75 30.19
N ARG A 20 19.41 -0.17 31.41
CA ARG A 20 20.55 0.56 31.98
C ARG A 20 21.74 -0.32 32.36
N GLN A 21 21.51 -1.60 32.63
CA GLN A 21 22.54 -2.54 33.09
C GLN A 21 23.13 -3.38 31.95
N CYS A 22 22.61 -3.25 30.73
CA CYS A 22 23.09 -3.99 29.58
C CYS A 22 24.08 -3.18 28.75
N CYS A 23 25.23 -3.78 28.41
CA CYS A 23 26.20 -3.23 27.46
C CYS A 23 26.13 -3.90 26.08
N SER A 24 25.26 -4.90 25.89
CA SER A 24 25.11 -5.63 24.64
C SER A 24 24.27 -4.83 23.63
N SER A 25 24.82 -4.59 22.45
CA SER A 25 24.09 -4.04 21.31
C SER A 25 23.53 -5.20 20.48
N SER A 26 22.20 -5.32 20.43
CA SER A 26 21.54 -6.37 19.66
C SER A 26 21.68 -6.11 18.17
N HIS A 27 22.03 -7.16 17.43
CA HIS A 27 21.93 -7.20 15.96
C HIS A 27 20.48 -7.44 15.51
N VAL A 28 19.58 -7.82 16.42
CA VAL A 28 18.14 -7.90 16.17
C VAL A 28 17.49 -6.60 16.63
N LYS A 29 16.97 -5.80 15.71
CA LYS A 29 16.38 -4.47 16.00
C LYS A 29 15.01 -4.36 15.38
N LEU A 30 14.02 -3.90 16.14
CA LEU A 30 12.72 -3.53 15.59
C LEU A 30 12.92 -2.28 14.73
N ILE A 31 12.61 -2.37 13.44
CA ILE A 31 12.74 -1.27 12.47
C ILE A 31 11.38 -0.68 12.09
N TYR A 32 10.29 -1.42 12.31
CA TYR A 32 8.92 -0.92 12.14
C TYR A 32 7.94 -1.69 13.02
N GLY A 33 6.95 -0.99 13.57
CA GLY A 33 5.87 -1.58 14.36
C GLY A 33 4.54 -0.87 14.11
N ALA A 34 3.47 -1.65 13.90
CA ALA A 34 2.12 -1.10 13.72
C ALA A 34 1.06 -2.09 14.19
N HIS A 35 0.27 -1.70 15.19
CA HIS A 35 -0.68 -2.56 15.89
C HIS A 35 0.00 -3.86 16.40
N ASN A 36 -0.48 -5.03 15.97
CA ASN A 36 0.05 -6.35 16.32
C ASN A 36 1.11 -6.87 15.33
N ARG A 37 1.63 -6.00 14.45
CA ARG A 37 2.64 -6.32 13.43
C ARG A 37 3.98 -5.73 13.81
N GLY A 38 5.05 -6.41 13.45
CA GLY A 38 6.40 -5.89 13.62
C GLY A 38 7.32 -6.33 12.50
N VAL A 39 8.35 -5.53 12.27
CA VAL A 39 9.43 -5.80 11.33
C VAL A 39 10.74 -5.61 12.05
N TRP A 40 11.58 -6.64 12.06
CA TRP A 40 12.90 -6.59 12.68
C TRP A 40 13.98 -6.76 11.62
N SER A 41 15.07 -6.01 11.74
CA SER A 41 16.34 -6.41 11.14
C SER A 41 17.01 -7.46 12.03
N ILE A 42 17.63 -8.49 11.47
CA ILE A 42 18.47 -9.48 12.17
C ILE A 42 19.85 -9.45 11.49
N GLY A 43 20.84 -8.84 12.15
CA GLY A 43 22.12 -8.51 11.52
C GLY A 43 21.95 -7.44 10.44
N SER A 44 22.83 -7.48 9.44
CA SER A 44 22.73 -6.64 8.25
C SER A 44 21.81 -7.22 7.17
N ASP A 45 21.58 -8.54 7.19
CA ASP A 45 21.16 -9.28 5.99
C ASP A 45 19.76 -9.88 6.07
N LEU A 46 19.05 -9.72 7.19
CA LEU A 46 17.77 -10.38 7.42
C LEU A 46 16.71 -9.41 7.92
N VAL A 47 15.49 -9.57 7.42
CA VAL A 47 14.27 -8.89 7.84
C VAL A 47 13.23 -9.95 8.21
N LEU A 48 12.75 -9.87 9.44
CA LEU A 48 11.66 -10.68 9.94
C LEU A 48 10.39 -9.83 9.96
N LYS A 49 9.38 -10.19 9.17
CA LYS A 49 8.04 -9.59 9.25
C LYS A 49 7.14 -10.50 10.08
N LYS A 50 6.83 -10.11 11.33
CA LYS A 50 5.83 -10.80 12.15
C LYS A 50 4.44 -10.26 11.79
N ARG A 51 3.56 -11.17 11.42
CA ARG A 51 2.13 -10.94 11.26
C ARG A 51 1.37 -11.88 12.22
N PRO A 52 0.12 -11.57 12.56
CA PRO A 52 -0.77 -12.56 13.18
C PRO A 52 -0.85 -13.83 12.34
N ASP A 53 -1.01 -14.98 12.97
CA ASP A 53 -1.18 -16.26 12.26
C ASP A 53 -2.48 -16.30 11.45
N GLU A 54 -3.46 -15.51 11.87
CA GLU A 54 -4.71 -15.28 11.18
C GLU A 54 -4.52 -14.25 10.06
N GLY A 55 -4.75 -14.69 8.82
CA GLY A 55 -4.77 -13.82 7.66
C GLY A 55 -4.16 -14.45 6.41
N PRO A 56 -4.50 -13.93 5.23
CA PRO A 56 -4.01 -14.48 3.98
C PRO A 56 -2.51 -14.22 3.81
N LYS A 57 -1.74 -15.26 3.48
CA LYS A 57 -0.29 -15.21 3.24
C LYS A 57 0.05 -14.81 1.79
N ILE A 58 -0.78 -13.94 1.21
CA ILE A 58 -0.73 -13.54 -0.21
C ILE A 58 0.63 -12.94 -0.56
N GLU A 59 1.24 -12.14 0.32
CA GLU A 59 2.57 -11.55 0.07
C GLU A 59 3.61 -12.62 -0.31
N VAL A 60 3.67 -13.73 0.43
CA VAL A 60 4.62 -14.83 0.16
C VAL A 60 4.30 -15.53 -1.16
N GLN A 61 3.03 -15.77 -1.44
CA GLN A 61 2.61 -16.41 -2.68
C GLN A 61 2.90 -15.53 -3.90
N THR A 62 2.63 -14.23 -3.81
CA THR A 62 2.92 -13.23 -4.86
C THR A 62 4.41 -13.19 -5.14
N LEU A 63 5.23 -13.09 -4.10
CA LEU A 63 6.69 -13.10 -4.26
C LEU A 63 7.18 -14.38 -4.92
N ASN A 64 6.68 -15.53 -4.50
CA ASN A 64 7.06 -16.82 -5.09
C ASN A 64 6.71 -16.89 -6.58
N GLN A 65 5.54 -16.41 -7.00
CA GLN A 65 5.19 -16.37 -8.43
C GLN A 65 6.07 -15.40 -9.21
N LEU A 66 6.33 -14.22 -8.65
CA LEU A 66 7.19 -13.22 -9.28
C LEU A 66 8.64 -13.68 -9.43
N THR A 67 9.11 -14.69 -8.68
CA THR A 67 10.45 -15.25 -8.90
C THR A 67 10.67 -15.86 -10.28
N ALA A 68 9.60 -16.23 -11.00
CA ALA A 68 9.68 -16.69 -12.38
C ALA A 68 10.03 -15.55 -13.37
N HIS A 69 9.81 -14.30 -12.98
CA HIS A 69 10.06 -13.09 -13.78
C HIS A 69 11.43 -12.50 -13.43
N LYS A 70 12.45 -12.84 -14.21
CA LYS A 70 13.85 -12.45 -13.93
C LYS A 70 14.09 -10.94 -13.91
N ASP A 71 13.28 -10.19 -14.65
CA ASP A 71 13.40 -8.74 -14.81
C ASP A 71 12.64 -7.96 -13.73
N ILE A 72 11.80 -8.62 -12.94
CA ILE A 72 11.08 -8.02 -11.82
C ILE A 72 11.88 -8.27 -10.54
N PRO A 73 12.51 -7.24 -9.95
CA PRO A 73 13.27 -7.41 -8.73
C PRO A 73 12.31 -7.58 -7.55
N VAL A 74 12.15 -8.82 -7.10
CA VAL A 74 11.36 -9.16 -5.91
C VAL A 74 12.23 -9.71 -4.78
N PRO A 75 11.85 -9.44 -3.52
CA PRO A 75 12.40 -10.15 -2.38
C PRO A 75 12.22 -11.67 -2.52
N LYS A 76 13.29 -12.43 -2.29
CA LYS A 76 13.22 -13.90 -2.26
C LYS A 76 12.67 -14.35 -0.91
N VAL A 77 11.58 -15.11 -0.91
CA VAL A 77 11.05 -15.73 0.31
C VAL A 77 11.98 -16.86 0.74
N LEU A 78 12.67 -16.64 1.85
CA LEU A 78 13.49 -17.63 2.54
C LEU A 78 13.10 -17.60 4.02
N TYR A 79 13.45 -18.65 4.77
CA TYR A 79 13.49 -18.58 6.25
C TYR A 79 14.48 -17.50 6.77
N LYS A 80 15.18 -16.78 5.87
CA LYS A 80 16.19 -15.75 6.10
C LYS A 80 16.32 -14.81 4.88
N TRP A 81 15.97 -13.52 4.96
CA TRP A 81 16.34 -12.57 3.88
C TRP A 81 16.21 -11.08 4.24
N ARG A 82 17.02 -10.24 3.61
CA ARG A 82 16.83 -8.82 3.31
C ARG A 82 17.34 -8.58 1.88
N VAL A 83 16.79 -7.56 1.22
CA VAL A 83 17.35 -6.90 0.05
C VAL A 83 18.43 -5.93 0.53
N ASP A 84 19.68 -6.14 0.15
CA ASP A 84 20.76 -5.19 0.46
C ASP A 84 20.42 -3.82 -0.20
N GLY A 85 20.61 -2.71 0.51
CA GLY A 85 20.12 -1.37 0.12
C GLY A 85 19.33 -0.64 1.20
N GLN A 86 19.08 0.64 0.98
CA GLN A 86 18.27 1.50 1.85
C GLN A 86 16.91 1.76 1.19
N THR A 87 15.89 2.08 1.97
CA THR A 87 14.60 2.51 1.40
C THR A 87 14.81 3.79 0.57
N LEU A 88 13.92 4.02 -0.40
CA LEU A 88 13.94 5.24 -1.18
C LEU A 88 13.61 6.43 -0.29
N ASP A 89 12.82 6.24 0.78
CA ASP A 89 12.58 7.26 1.82
C ASP A 89 13.88 7.69 2.51
N GLU A 90 14.71 6.72 2.94
CA GLU A 90 16.03 6.99 3.54
C GLU A 90 17.00 7.63 2.53
N ALA A 91 16.97 7.20 1.27
CA ALA A 91 17.84 7.73 0.22
C ALA A 91 17.42 9.13 -0.25
N TRP A 92 16.12 9.43 -0.25
CA TRP A 92 15.49 10.55 -0.95
C TRP A 92 16.20 11.89 -0.74
N PRO A 93 16.58 12.29 0.49
CA PRO A 93 17.22 13.57 0.74
C PRO A 93 18.60 13.71 0.10
N SER A 94 19.27 12.60 -0.21
CA SER A 94 20.62 12.56 -0.78
C SER A 94 20.66 12.45 -2.30
N LEU A 95 19.52 12.15 -2.94
CA LEU A 95 19.45 11.90 -4.38
C LEU A 95 19.37 13.21 -5.18
N SER A 96 20.12 13.28 -6.27
CA SER A 96 19.96 14.34 -7.27
C SER A 96 18.63 14.18 -8.01
N ALA A 97 18.17 15.26 -8.66
CA ALA A 97 16.97 15.22 -9.50
C ALA A 97 17.07 14.17 -10.63
N SER A 98 18.26 13.99 -11.23
CA SER A 98 18.48 12.97 -12.27
C SER A 98 18.40 11.55 -11.72
N GLN A 99 18.91 11.31 -10.50
CA GLN A 99 18.79 10.01 -9.83
C GLN A 99 17.33 9.69 -9.48
N LYS A 100 16.59 10.65 -8.95
CA LYS A 100 15.15 10.49 -8.66
C LYS A 100 14.34 10.18 -9.93
N ALA A 101 14.63 10.89 -11.03
CA ALA A 101 14.00 10.65 -12.32
C ALA A 101 14.30 9.24 -12.85
N HIS A 102 15.57 8.80 -12.80
CA HIS A 102 15.97 7.46 -13.22
C HIS A 102 15.26 6.36 -12.41
N ILE A 103 15.20 6.51 -11.09
CA ILE A 103 14.49 5.56 -10.22
C ILE A 103 13.00 5.50 -10.57
N ALA A 104 12.38 6.65 -10.86
CA ALA A 104 11.00 6.70 -11.30
C ALA A 104 10.79 6.01 -12.66
N ASP A 105 11.74 6.13 -13.60
CA ASP A 105 11.73 5.41 -14.88
C ASP A 105 11.77 3.89 -14.66
N GLU A 106 12.67 3.40 -13.78
CA GLU A 106 12.76 1.98 -13.44
C GLU A 106 11.47 1.44 -12.79
N VAL A 107 10.85 2.21 -11.90
CA VAL A 107 9.57 1.83 -11.26
C VAL A 107 8.45 1.78 -12.29
N ALA A 108 8.40 2.73 -13.23
CA ALA A 108 7.42 2.73 -14.29
C ALA A 108 7.58 1.50 -15.21
N GLU A 109 8.82 1.14 -15.54
CA GLU A 109 9.13 -0.06 -16.32
C GLU A 109 8.68 -1.34 -15.61
N ILE A 110 9.00 -1.50 -14.32
CA ILE A 110 8.55 -2.65 -13.52
C ILE A 110 7.02 -2.69 -13.45
N ARG A 111 6.34 -1.55 -13.26
CA ARG A 111 4.87 -1.49 -13.29
C ARG A 111 4.34 -1.93 -14.65
N ASN A 112 4.97 -1.52 -15.75
CA ASN A 112 4.57 -1.94 -17.10
C ASN A 112 4.74 -3.45 -17.30
N GLN A 113 5.79 -4.06 -16.75
CA GLN A 113 5.95 -5.52 -16.74
C GLN A 113 4.84 -6.22 -15.95
N LEU A 114 4.47 -5.69 -14.78
CA LEU A 114 3.39 -6.25 -13.96
C LEU A 114 2.02 -6.22 -14.67
N LYS A 115 1.76 -5.21 -15.52
CA LYS A 115 0.50 -5.11 -16.29
C LYS A 115 0.26 -6.31 -17.23
N TYR A 116 1.31 -6.98 -17.69
CA TYR A 116 1.18 -8.15 -18.56
C TYR A 116 0.77 -9.42 -17.81
N ILE A 117 0.86 -9.41 -16.48
CA ILE A 117 0.34 -10.48 -15.63
C ILE A 117 -1.14 -10.20 -15.39
N THR A 118 -1.98 -10.84 -16.20
CA THR A 118 -3.43 -10.58 -16.25
C THR A 118 -4.26 -11.71 -15.64
N SER A 119 -5.50 -11.39 -15.28
CA SER A 119 -6.51 -12.29 -14.75
C SER A 119 -7.87 -11.97 -15.36
N PRO A 120 -8.74 -12.98 -15.61
CA PRO A 120 -10.11 -12.76 -16.07
C PRO A 120 -11.05 -12.27 -14.95
N SER A 121 -10.61 -12.28 -13.68
CA SER A 121 -11.42 -11.86 -12.53
C SER A 121 -10.58 -11.17 -11.46
N ILE A 122 -11.25 -10.47 -10.54
CA ILE A 122 -10.63 -9.97 -9.31
C ILE A 122 -10.28 -11.17 -8.43
N GLN A 123 -8.99 -11.42 -8.25
CA GLN A 123 -8.50 -12.51 -7.43
C GLN A 123 -7.07 -12.26 -6.96
N SER A 124 -6.67 -12.99 -5.93
CA SER A 124 -5.26 -13.07 -5.52
C SER A 124 -4.47 -13.90 -6.54
N VAL A 125 -3.15 -13.76 -6.49
CA VAL A 125 -2.21 -14.49 -7.35
C VAL A 125 -2.38 -16.02 -7.32
N ASP A 126 -2.79 -16.57 -6.18
CA ASP A 126 -3.04 -17.99 -5.97
C ASP A 126 -4.48 -18.40 -6.31
N GLN A 127 -5.24 -17.51 -6.98
CA GLN A 127 -6.69 -17.61 -7.21
C GLN A 127 -7.49 -17.64 -5.90
N GLY A 128 -6.84 -17.32 -4.77
CA GLY A 128 -7.47 -17.19 -3.47
C GLY A 128 -8.21 -15.86 -3.33
N PRO A 129 -8.82 -15.63 -2.15
CA PRO A 129 -9.58 -14.43 -1.89
C PRO A 129 -8.69 -13.19 -1.99
N CYS A 130 -9.07 -12.29 -2.90
CA CYS A 130 -8.77 -10.87 -2.82
C CYS A 130 -9.90 -10.24 -1.98
N PRO A 131 -9.82 -8.99 -1.46
CA PRO A 131 -10.93 -8.42 -0.68
C PRO A 131 -12.29 -8.46 -1.39
N PHE A 132 -12.29 -8.57 -2.73
CA PHE A 132 -13.44 -8.81 -3.58
C PHE A 132 -13.12 -9.92 -4.59
N HIS A 133 -14.11 -10.69 -5.01
CA HIS A 133 -13.99 -11.78 -5.99
C HIS A 133 -14.66 -11.45 -7.33
N SER A 134 -15.34 -10.30 -7.41
CA SER A 134 -16.02 -9.82 -8.61
C SER A 134 -16.30 -8.33 -8.52
N ASP A 135 -16.57 -7.71 -9.66
CA ASP A 135 -17.09 -6.33 -9.72
C ASP A 135 -18.37 -6.18 -8.90
N ILE A 136 -19.21 -7.21 -8.84
CA ILE A 136 -20.46 -7.19 -8.07
C ILE A 136 -20.16 -7.05 -6.57
N GLU A 137 -19.20 -7.81 -6.04
CA GLU A 137 -18.81 -7.70 -4.63
C GLU A 137 -18.18 -6.34 -4.31
N LEU A 138 -17.31 -5.84 -5.19
CA LEU A 138 -16.74 -4.50 -5.06
C LEU A 138 -17.83 -3.44 -5.03
N TRP A 139 -18.80 -3.53 -5.93
CA TRP A 139 -19.92 -2.61 -5.99
C TRP A 139 -20.84 -2.67 -4.79
N ASN A 140 -21.15 -3.87 -4.30
CA ASN A 140 -21.93 -4.03 -3.09
C ASN A 140 -21.23 -3.38 -1.90
N ALA A 141 -19.90 -3.50 -1.78
CA ALA A 141 -19.14 -2.85 -0.72
C ALA A 141 -19.14 -1.32 -0.84
N ILE A 142 -19.01 -0.78 -2.06
CA ILE A 142 -19.15 0.66 -2.32
C ILE A 142 -20.54 1.15 -1.91
N ALA A 143 -21.60 0.48 -2.35
CA ALA A 143 -22.97 0.84 -2.03
C ALA A 143 -23.22 0.81 -0.52
N LEU A 144 -22.77 -0.25 0.17
CA LEU A 144 -22.86 -0.35 1.63
C LEU A 144 -22.15 0.81 2.33
N THR A 145 -20.98 1.22 1.83
CA THR A 145 -20.23 2.37 2.38
C THR A 145 -21.01 3.68 2.22
N LEU A 146 -21.69 3.87 1.10
CA LEU A 146 -22.53 5.06 0.85
C LEU A 146 -23.83 5.07 1.68
N HIS A 147 -24.26 3.91 2.17
CA HIS A 147 -25.44 3.74 3.03
C HIS A 147 -25.12 3.81 4.54
N ASP A 148 -23.86 4.01 4.93
CA ASP A 148 -23.42 4.09 6.33
C ASP A 148 -23.49 5.55 6.84
N PRO A 149 -24.12 5.86 8.00
CA PRO A 149 -24.70 4.94 9.00
C PRO A 149 -26.11 4.41 8.66
N PRO A 150 -26.46 3.21 9.19
CA PRO A 150 -27.76 2.59 8.97
C PRO A 150 -28.89 3.51 9.44
N GLY A 151 -29.66 4.04 8.47
CA GLY A 151 -30.72 5.03 8.72
C GLY A 151 -30.72 6.17 7.70
N LYS A 152 -29.64 6.32 6.91
CA LYS A 152 -29.54 7.33 5.86
C LYS A 152 -29.48 6.64 4.49
N GLN A 153 -30.59 6.65 3.75
CA GLN A 153 -30.64 6.03 2.43
C GLN A 153 -30.00 6.95 1.39
N PHE A 154 -28.90 6.49 0.78
CA PHE A 154 -28.33 7.12 -0.40
C PHE A 154 -29.31 7.00 -1.58
N PRO A 155 -29.52 8.05 -2.39
CA PRO A 155 -30.49 8.01 -3.49
C PRO A 155 -30.13 6.92 -4.52
N LEU A 156 -31.10 6.07 -4.86
CA LEU A 156 -30.87 4.89 -5.71
C LEU A 156 -30.55 5.28 -7.16
N ASP A 157 -31.22 6.29 -7.69
CA ASP A 157 -30.96 6.88 -9.01
C ASP A 157 -29.52 7.41 -9.12
N VAL A 158 -29.05 8.12 -8.10
CA VAL A 158 -27.68 8.60 -8.01
C VAL A 158 -26.69 7.43 -7.94
N LEU A 159 -27.00 6.39 -7.16
CA LEU A 159 -26.15 5.20 -7.06
C LEU A 159 -26.01 4.49 -8.40
N GLU A 160 -27.10 4.33 -9.15
CA GLU A 160 -27.09 3.73 -10.48
C GLU A 160 -26.33 4.60 -11.49
N ASN A 161 -26.47 5.93 -11.43
CA ASN A 161 -25.73 6.84 -12.29
C ASN A 161 -24.23 6.88 -11.96
N LEU A 162 -23.89 6.78 -10.67
CA LEU A 162 -22.51 6.58 -10.24
C LEU A 162 -21.96 5.25 -10.76
N LYS A 163 -22.76 4.18 -10.74
CA LYS A 163 -22.39 2.88 -11.27
C LYS A 163 -22.05 2.90 -12.75
N LYS A 164 -22.82 3.64 -13.56
CA LYS A 164 -22.54 3.85 -15.00
C LYS A 164 -21.21 4.57 -15.27
N ARG A 165 -20.70 5.34 -14.31
CA ARG A 165 -19.43 6.09 -14.44
C ARG A 165 -18.20 5.30 -14.03
N PHE A 166 -18.37 4.05 -13.61
CA PHE A 166 -17.25 3.23 -13.20
C PHE A 166 -16.43 2.80 -14.41
N PRO A 167 -15.10 3.00 -14.35
CA PRO A 167 -14.25 2.72 -15.48
C PRO A 167 -14.25 1.21 -15.78
N PRO A 168 -14.06 0.82 -17.05
CA PRO A 168 -13.86 -0.58 -17.40
C PRO A 168 -12.61 -1.11 -16.67
N CYS A 169 -12.74 -2.24 -15.98
CA CYS A 169 -11.69 -2.79 -15.12
C CYS A 169 -10.93 -3.97 -15.74
N GLU A 170 -11.27 -4.37 -16.97
CA GLU A 170 -10.68 -5.52 -17.64
C GLU A 170 -9.64 -5.13 -18.70
N PRO A 171 -8.55 -5.93 -18.86
CA PRO A 171 -8.22 -7.10 -18.04
C PRO A 171 -7.73 -6.70 -16.65
N TYR A 172 -8.01 -7.53 -15.63
CA TYR A 172 -7.44 -7.33 -14.31
C TYR A 172 -5.94 -7.60 -14.35
N VAL A 173 -5.15 -6.71 -13.78
CA VAL A 173 -3.68 -6.80 -13.80
C VAL A 173 -3.12 -6.92 -12.39
N LEU A 174 -1.98 -7.61 -12.27
CA LEU A 174 -1.23 -7.60 -11.03
C LEU A 174 -0.72 -6.17 -10.75
N THR A 175 -1.01 -5.67 -9.56
CA THR A 175 -0.55 -4.36 -9.10
C THR A 175 0.03 -4.47 -7.70
N HIS A 176 0.99 -3.61 -7.39
CA HIS A 176 1.60 -3.57 -6.05
C HIS A 176 0.65 -2.98 -5.00
N CYS A 177 -0.36 -2.18 -5.39
CA CYS A 177 -1.33 -1.49 -4.53
C CYS A 177 -0.79 -0.45 -3.54
N ASP A 178 0.51 -0.43 -3.26
CA ASP A 178 1.11 0.48 -2.27
C ASP A 178 2.50 0.97 -2.71
N LEU A 179 2.61 1.75 -3.80
CA LEU A 179 3.92 2.22 -4.33
C LEU A 179 4.36 3.55 -3.71
N ASN A 180 4.84 3.54 -2.47
CA ASN A 180 5.42 4.72 -1.81
C ASN A 180 6.93 4.56 -1.53
N LEU A 181 7.54 5.63 -1.03
CA LEU A 181 8.98 5.75 -0.78
C LEU A 181 9.55 4.68 0.16
N GLY A 182 8.87 4.37 1.26
CA GLY A 182 9.30 3.32 2.19
C GLY A 182 9.19 1.92 1.57
N ASN A 183 8.50 1.85 0.44
CA ASN A 183 8.27 0.64 -0.33
C ASN A 183 9.08 0.57 -1.57
N VAL A 184 10.14 1.34 -1.68
CA VAL A 184 11.13 1.14 -2.70
C VAL A 184 12.46 0.96 -1.98
N ILE A 185 13.24 -0.04 -2.33
CA ILE A 185 14.60 -0.24 -1.82
C ILE A 185 15.54 0.05 -2.97
N VAL A 186 16.52 0.91 -2.71
CA VAL A 186 17.53 1.33 -3.67
C VAL A 186 18.87 0.79 -3.22
N LYS A 187 19.57 0.12 -4.15
CA LYS A 187 20.94 -0.35 -3.96
C LYS A 187 21.75 -0.22 -5.23
N ASP A 188 22.86 0.52 -5.21
CA ASP A 188 23.76 0.68 -6.36
C ASP A 188 23.01 1.09 -7.66
N GLY A 189 21.88 1.80 -7.55
CA GLY A 189 21.02 2.15 -8.68
C GLY A 189 20.07 1.04 -9.17
N LYS A 190 19.75 0.04 -8.33
CA LYS A 190 18.76 -1.02 -8.60
C LYS A 190 17.64 -1.01 -7.58
N LEU A 191 16.42 -1.34 -8.05
CA LEU A 191 15.15 -1.18 -7.34
C LEU A 191 14.61 -2.49 -6.74
N TYR A 192 13.93 -2.44 -5.59
CA TYR A 192 13.02 -3.49 -5.08
C TYR A 192 11.80 -2.83 -4.40
N VAL A 193 10.65 -3.51 -4.22
CA VAL A 193 9.41 -2.85 -3.73
C VAL A 193 8.86 -3.49 -2.41
N SER A 194 8.44 -2.71 -1.36
CA SER A 194 7.91 -3.23 -0.06
C SER A 194 7.08 -2.31 0.91
N ALA A 195 5.77 -2.50 1.10
CA ALA A 195 4.78 -1.94 2.10
C ALA A 195 5.17 -1.04 3.36
N SER A 196 4.57 0.17 3.51
CA SER A 196 4.64 1.19 4.61
C SER A 196 3.89 2.51 4.20
N TRP A 197 3.61 3.50 5.07
CA TRP A 197 2.72 4.66 4.75
C TRP A 197 3.27 6.01 5.27
N GLY A 198 3.12 7.10 4.48
CA GLY A 198 3.32 8.49 4.93
C GLY A 198 3.07 9.52 3.82
N LEU A 199 2.20 10.52 4.05
CA LEU A 199 2.00 11.68 3.16
C LEU A 199 2.99 12.79 3.54
N THR A 200 4.26 12.63 3.16
CA THR A 200 5.30 13.64 3.35
C THR A 200 5.43 14.51 2.10
N GLU A 201 6.11 15.67 2.19
CA GLU A 201 6.47 16.44 0.99
C GLU A 201 7.30 15.61 0.00
N MET A 202 8.13 14.70 0.51
CA MET A 202 8.89 13.74 -0.29
C MET A 202 7.96 12.78 -1.05
N ASP A 203 6.91 12.28 -0.39
CA ASP A 203 5.92 11.39 -1.03
C ASP A 203 5.11 12.13 -2.11
N ALA A 204 4.87 13.45 -1.94
CA ALA A 204 4.25 14.27 -2.97
C ALA A 204 5.17 14.45 -4.21
N GLU A 205 6.46 14.73 -4.00
CA GLU A 205 7.47 14.81 -5.07
C GLU A 205 7.59 13.47 -5.82
N TRP A 206 7.66 12.36 -5.07
CA TRP A 206 7.69 11.01 -5.62
C TRP A 206 6.46 10.71 -6.50
N LYS A 207 5.26 11.00 -5.99
CA LYS A 207 4.02 10.81 -6.74
C LYS A 207 3.93 11.71 -7.98
N ALA A 208 4.53 12.90 -7.95
CA ALA A 208 4.61 13.76 -9.13
C ALA A 208 5.48 13.12 -10.21
N LEU A 209 6.67 12.63 -9.85
CA LEU A 209 7.57 11.94 -10.79
C LEU A 209 6.95 10.68 -11.39
N LEU A 210 6.21 9.89 -10.60
CA LEU A 210 5.49 8.74 -11.13
C LEU A 210 4.38 9.13 -12.10
N ARG A 211 3.62 10.20 -11.81
CA ARG A 211 2.54 10.66 -12.71
C ARG A 211 3.03 11.12 -14.07
N GLU A 212 4.27 11.60 -14.18
CA GLU A 212 4.87 11.95 -15.47
C GLU A 212 5.13 10.73 -16.37
N ARG A 213 5.25 9.53 -15.77
CA ARG A 213 5.68 8.29 -16.45
C ARG A 213 4.58 7.26 -16.59
N LEU A 214 3.54 7.36 -15.77
CA LEU A 214 2.44 6.42 -15.74
C LEU A 214 1.22 6.98 -16.48
N ASP A 215 0.51 6.09 -17.16
CA ASP A 215 -0.73 6.45 -17.85
C ASP A 215 -1.73 7.12 -16.90
N VAL A 216 -2.35 8.19 -17.38
CA VAL A 216 -3.37 8.91 -16.64
C VAL A 216 -4.73 8.27 -16.91
N HIS A 217 -5.30 7.64 -15.89
CA HIS A 217 -6.67 7.13 -15.90
C HIS A 217 -7.62 8.21 -15.36
N GLY A 218 -7.91 9.20 -16.19
CA GLY A 218 -8.69 10.39 -15.80
C GLY A 218 -10.12 10.06 -15.36
N ASP A 219 -10.75 9.10 -16.01
CA ASP A 219 -12.05 8.53 -15.67
C ASP A 219 -12.04 7.86 -14.28
N ALA A 220 -11.05 7.02 -14.00
CA ALA A 220 -10.88 6.38 -12.71
C ALA A 220 -10.61 7.40 -11.59
N MET A 221 -9.85 8.46 -11.88
CA MET A 221 -9.59 9.54 -10.92
C MET A 221 -10.85 10.38 -10.66
N GLU A 222 -11.64 10.68 -11.69
CA GLU A 222 -12.94 11.34 -11.53
C GLU A 222 -13.87 10.48 -10.65
N PHE A 223 -13.99 9.20 -10.97
CA PHE A 223 -14.81 8.25 -10.21
C PHE A 223 -14.40 8.17 -8.73
N LEU A 224 -13.10 8.04 -8.45
CA LEU A 224 -12.58 8.03 -7.08
C LEU A 224 -12.88 9.36 -6.36
N THR A 225 -12.77 10.49 -7.07
CA THR A 225 -13.12 11.80 -6.52
C THR A 225 -14.59 11.84 -6.12
N TYR A 226 -15.48 11.29 -6.95
CA TYR A 226 -16.91 11.22 -6.65
C TYR A 226 -17.15 10.41 -5.38
N LEU A 227 -16.58 9.20 -5.28
CA LEU A 227 -16.69 8.38 -4.08
C LEU A 227 -16.17 9.08 -2.81
N CYS A 228 -15.02 9.74 -2.89
CA CYS A 228 -14.42 10.44 -1.75
C CYS A 228 -15.28 11.55 -1.17
N HIS A 229 -16.04 12.26 -2.03
CA HIS A 229 -16.98 13.29 -1.60
C HIS A 229 -18.33 12.69 -1.18
N LEU A 230 -18.86 11.73 -1.96
CA LEU A 230 -20.18 11.13 -1.72
C LEU A 230 -20.23 10.25 -0.46
N ARG A 231 -19.11 9.68 0.00
CA ARG A 231 -19.05 8.91 1.26
C ARG A 231 -19.41 9.73 2.51
N GLN A 232 -19.47 11.05 2.40
CA GLN A 232 -19.89 11.93 3.49
C GLN A 232 -21.40 12.14 3.52
N TYR A 233 -22.15 11.56 2.58
CA TYR A 233 -23.59 11.72 2.48
C TYR A 233 -24.28 11.36 3.81
N PRO A 234 -25.27 12.16 4.25
CA PRO A 234 -25.84 13.36 3.61
C PRO A 234 -25.09 14.66 3.92
N ASP A 235 -24.07 14.59 4.78
CA ASP A 235 -23.31 15.71 5.30
C ASP A 235 -22.21 16.13 4.30
N LEU A 236 -22.61 16.34 3.04
CA LEU A 236 -21.73 16.64 1.91
C LEU A 236 -21.14 18.06 2.00
N ASP A 237 -19.92 18.22 1.51
CA ASP A 237 -19.32 19.53 1.21
C ASP A 237 -19.88 20.14 -0.09
N ASP A 238 -19.45 21.36 -0.46
CA ASP A 238 -19.90 22.02 -1.70
C ASP A 238 -19.66 21.17 -2.95
N LYS A 239 -18.50 20.49 -2.99
CA LYS A 239 -18.14 19.59 -4.10
C LYS A 239 -19.04 18.37 -4.14
N GLY A 240 -19.28 17.73 -3.00
CA GLY A 240 -20.17 16.58 -2.87
C GLY A 240 -21.59 16.90 -3.29
N ARG A 241 -22.13 18.07 -2.89
CA ARG A 241 -23.46 18.54 -3.35
C ARG A 241 -23.52 18.71 -4.86
N GLY A 242 -22.52 19.37 -5.46
CA GLY A 242 -22.47 19.53 -6.92
C GLY A 242 -22.36 18.20 -7.67
N ILE A 243 -21.62 17.23 -7.13
CA ILE A 243 -21.54 15.87 -7.68
C ILE A 243 -22.89 15.16 -7.57
N LEU A 244 -23.56 15.26 -6.41
CA LEU A 244 -24.88 14.69 -6.18
C LEU A 244 -25.89 15.22 -7.21
N GLU A 245 -25.97 16.54 -7.38
CA GLU A 245 -26.85 17.20 -8.35
C GLU A 245 -26.55 16.75 -9.78
N LYS A 246 -25.26 16.69 -10.17
CA LYS A 246 -24.85 16.21 -11.49
C LYS A 246 -25.34 14.78 -11.74
N LEU A 247 -25.15 13.89 -10.78
CA LEU A 247 -25.58 12.50 -10.88
C LEU A 247 -27.10 12.33 -10.84
N SER A 248 -27.84 13.23 -10.19
CA SER A 248 -29.31 13.21 -10.20
C SER A 248 -29.92 13.66 -11.54
N LEU A 249 -29.13 14.31 -12.41
CA LEU A 249 -29.59 14.82 -13.71
C LEU A 249 -29.16 13.93 -14.90
N ASP A 250 -28.26 12.96 -14.68
CA ASP A 250 -27.79 11.97 -15.67
C ASP A 250 -28.82 10.86 -15.94
#